data_AF-F0IBE4-F1
#
_entry.id   AF-F0IBE4-F1
#
_cell.length_a   1.000
_cell.length_b   1.000
_cell.length_c   1.000
_cell.angle_alpha   90.00
_cell.angle_beta   90.00
_cell.angle_gamma   90.00
#
_symmetry.space_group_name_H-M   'P 1'
#
loop_
_entity.id
_entity.type
_entity.pdbx_description
1 polymer ?
#
loop_
_entity_poly.entity_id
_entity_poly.type
_entity_poly.pdbx_seq_one_letter_code
_entity_poly.pdbx_strand_id
1 'polypeptide(L)'
;MAFSDELSSLENKLAVQNDTIKSEIQKLDSIPNINKEDYFNDSVSDIQNINKDIKITINNRKRVLETLKSKILEKQRDIFSKIEINDLNWLDFPEIQVKIDSLYDDTVEQIEQFEDRKTKSIDFLRRYYIVKEFPVSEFTKLSQEVDQLQDDMEKISLEQKILNEEKEKFEQDIIELEGSLKSESEAAKRINMILQNSLAHSEMSLKSVDDEEGIYFEVSRNEERAYNLSEGEKSLIAFAYYITRLESLSTEEKSKTILFIDDPVSSLDENNIFYIYNLIFCLLEKKEFLQYFLSTHNLDFLKYTNRFSNKKDYYLIEKIKEAENIPSKSYIKKLPNHLSNKVTEFVFLFEQIYRVATEDEDENNFSVFYNFPNNGRKFIETLLYFKYPDYKTNNGNKIINYFGSENAPFIQRINNEYSHGEDRFDRTRNPINTSEFKHDARIILGALYQNDPEQFKSFLNNSNLTLPDFLEDR
;
A
#
# COMPACT_ATOMS: atom_id res chain seq x y z
N MET A 1 82.73 8.38 -94.35
CA MET A 1 81.99 9.36 -93.53
C MET A 1 81.22 8.64 -92.42
N ALA A 2 81.91 8.01 -91.47
CA ALA A 2 81.25 7.26 -90.38
C ALA A 2 81.97 7.48 -89.02
N PHE A 3 83.30 7.63 -89.03
CA PHE A 3 84.07 7.95 -87.83
C PHE A 3 83.90 9.39 -87.28
N SER A 4 83.26 10.31 -88.01
CA SER A 4 83.18 11.73 -87.63
C SER A 4 82.07 12.01 -86.59
N ASP A 5 80.88 11.46 -86.79
CA ASP A 5 79.70 11.81 -85.98
C ASP A 5 79.71 11.08 -84.63
N GLU A 6 80.18 9.84 -84.60
CA GLU A 6 80.33 9.04 -83.37
C GLU A 6 81.44 9.60 -82.46
N LEU A 7 82.55 10.06 -83.06
CA LEU A 7 83.64 10.71 -82.34
C LEU A 7 83.19 12.06 -81.77
N SER A 8 82.52 12.89 -82.57
CA SER A 8 81.96 14.17 -82.11
C SER A 8 80.90 13.98 -81.00
N SER A 9 80.10 12.92 -81.07
CA SER A 9 79.17 12.56 -80.00
C SER A 9 79.89 12.19 -78.69
N LEU A 10 80.99 11.43 -78.76
CA LEU A 10 81.78 11.06 -77.58
C LEU A 10 82.49 12.27 -76.95
N GLU A 11 83.07 13.14 -77.77
CA GLU A 11 83.71 14.39 -77.32
C GLU A 11 82.70 15.30 -76.60
N ASN A 12 81.51 15.47 -77.16
CA ASN A 12 80.42 16.22 -76.53
C ASN A 12 79.97 15.58 -75.21
N LYS A 13 79.83 14.25 -75.15
CA LYS A 13 79.49 13.54 -73.90
C LYS A 13 80.56 13.73 -72.82
N LEU A 14 81.84 13.65 -73.17
CA LEU A 14 82.95 13.88 -72.22
C LEU A 14 82.98 15.33 -71.72
N ALA A 15 82.69 16.30 -72.59
CA ALA A 15 82.57 17.71 -72.20
C ALA A 15 81.42 17.93 -71.21
N VAL A 16 80.22 17.40 -71.53
CA VAL A 16 79.05 17.46 -70.64
C VAL A 16 79.34 16.81 -69.28
N GLN A 17 79.99 15.64 -69.27
CA GLN A 17 80.35 14.95 -68.02
C GLN A 17 81.38 15.73 -67.21
N ASN A 18 82.38 16.35 -67.85
CA ASN A 18 83.34 17.22 -67.18
C ASN A 18 82.66 18.43 -66.53
N ASP A 19 81.74 19.07 -67.24
CA ASP A 19 80.99 20.21 -66.71
C ASP A 19 80.01 19.79 -65.60
N THR A 20 79.44 18.59 -65.70
CA THR A 20 78.63 17.98 -64.63
C THR A 20 79.49 17.78 -63.37
N ILE A 21 80.69 17.22 -63.50
CA ILE A 21 81.60 17.05 -62.36
C ILE A 21 82.00 18.40 -61.74
N LYS A 22 82.31 19.41 -62.56
CA LYS A 22 82.61 20.76 -62.04
C LYS A 22 81.42 21.33 -61.25
N SER A 23 80.20 21.16 -61.77
CA SER A 23 78.99 21.59 -61.07
C SER A 23 78.79 20.85 -59.74
N GLU A 24 79.00 19.53 -59.70
CA GLU A 24 78.91 18.75 -58.46
C GLU A 24 79.97 19.13 -57.43
N ILE A 25 81.21 19.42 -57.86
CA ILE A 25 82.25 19.93 -56.96
C ILE A 25 81.84 21.29 -56.36
N GLN A 26 81.28 22.19 -57.18
CA GLN A 26 80.77 23.48 -56.70
C GLN A 26 79.59 23.33 -55.72
N LYS A 27 78.69 22.37 -55.95
CA LYS A 27 77.61 22.08 -54.99
C LYS A 27 78.17 21.64 -53.63
N LEU A 28 79.23 20.85 -53.61
CA LEU A 28 79.89 20.44 -52.36
C LEU A 28 80.54 21.61 -51.60
N ASP A 29 81.01 22.65 -52.30
CA ASP A 29 81.49 23.89 -51.69
C ASP A 29 80.38 24.70 -51.00
N SER A 30 79.13 24.52 -51.45
CA SER A 30 77.98 25.27 -50.93
C SER A 30 77.33 24.68 -49.68
N ILE A 31 77.74 23.49 -49.23
CA ILE A 31 77.16 22.83 -48.05
C ILE A 31 77.63 23.57 -46.79
N PRO A 32 76.71 24.19 -46.02
CA PRO A 32 77.08 24.94 -44.82
C PRO A 32 77.37 23.99 -43.64
N ASN A 33 78.13 24.51 -42.67
CA ASN A 33 78.20 23.90 -41.34
C ASN A 33 76.97 24.33 -40.53
N ILE A 34 76.55 23.47 -39.60
CA ILE A 34 75.53 23.75 -38.61
C ILE A 34 76.12 24.72 -37.59
N ASN A 35 75.42 25.85 -37.35
CA ASN A 35 75.84 26.83 -36.35
C ASN A 35 75.44 26.37 -34.95
N LYS A 36 76.42 26.24 -34.06
CA LYS A 36 76.22 25.79 -32.67
C LYS A 36 75.45 26.81 -31.81
N GLU A 37 75.43 28.08 -32.19
CA GLU A 37 74.76 29.14 -31.42
C GLU A 37 73.23 29.09 -31.57
N ASP A 38 72.73 28.37 -32.57
CA ASP A 38 71.31 28.22 -32.83
C ASP A 38 70.66 27.08 -32.01
N TYR A 39 71.44 26.37 -31.19
CA TYR A 39 71.03 25.18 -30.43
C TYR A 39 71.37 25.29 -28.94
N PHE A 40 70.80 24.39 -28.13
CA PHE A 40 71.08 24.33 -26.68
C PHE A 40 72.56 23.99 -26.40
N ASN A 41 73.10 24.52 -25.29
CA ASN A 41 74.51 24.36 -24.92
C ASN A 41 74.96 22.89 -24.82
N ASP A 42 74.05 21.99 -24.46
CA ASP A 42 74.35 20.57 -24.28
C ASP A 42 74.62 19.87 -25.63
N SER A 43 74.08 20.41 -26.73
CA SER A 43 74.23 19.88 -28.10
C SER A 43 75.50 20.35 -28.82
N VAL A 44 76.31 21.21 -28.18
CA VAL A 44 77.52 21.79 -28.80
C VAL A 44 78.51 20.72 -29.24
N SER A 45 78.64 19.64 -28.46
CA SER A 45 79.56 18.55 -28.77
C SER A 45 79.11 17.73 -30.00
N ASP A 46 77.81 17.48 -30.12
CA ASP A 46 77.23 16.73 -31.25
C ASP A 46 77.32 17.51 -32.55
N ILE A 47 77.04 18.82 -32.51
CA ILE A 47 77.15 19.72 -33.67
C ILE A 47 78.60 19.78 -34.19
N GLN A 48 79.58 19.80 -33.29
CA GLN A 48 80.99 19.76 -33.67
C GLN A 48 81.36 18.45 -34.40
N ASN A 49 80.84 17.32 -33.92
CA ASN A 49 81.06 16.01 -34.53
C ASN A 49 80.37 15.92 -35.91
N ILE A 50 79.12 16.37 -36.03
CA ILE A 50 78.39 16.39 -37.31
C ILE A 50 79.11 17.27 -38.34
N ASN A 51 79.53 18.47 -37.98
CA ASN A 51 80.28 19.35 -38.88
C ASN A 51 81.63 18.76 -39.33
N LYS A 52 82.29 18.02 -38.44
CA LYS A 52 83.51 17.29 -38.76
C LYS A 52 83.23 16.18 -39.78
N ASP A 53 82.17 15.40 -39.59
CA ASP A 53 81.75 14.33 -40.50
C ASP A 53 81.35 14.88 -41.87
N ILE A 54 80.63 16.01 -41.92
CA ILE A 54 80.30 16.75 -43.16
C ILE A 54 81.58 17.12 -43.91
N LYS A 55 82.55 17.73 -43.21
CA LYS A 55 83.81 18.17 -43.84
C LYS A 55 84.63 16.99 -44.36
N ILE A 56 84.69 15.89 -43.62
CA ILE A 56 85.38 14.66 -44.05
C ILE A 56 84.73 14.10 -45.33
N THR A 57 83.40 14.04 -45.36
CA THR A 57 82.62 13.51 -46.49
C THR A 57 82.74 14.39 -47.73
N ILE A 58 82.65 15.72 -47.57
CA ILE A 58 82.88 16.69 -48.65
C ILE A 58 84.29 16.52 -49.24
N ASN A 59 85.32 16.44 -48.40
CA ASN A 59 86.70 16.30 -48.86
C ASN A 59 86.94 14.97 -49.59
N ASN A 60 86.36 13.87 -49.08
CA ASN A 60 86.40 12.58 -49.77
C ASN A 60 85.76 12.70 -51.16
N ARG A 61 84.52 13.20 -51.22
CA ARG A 61 83.74 13.26 -52.47
C ARG A 61 84.38 14.18 -53.51
N LYS A 62 84.93 15.33 -53.09
CA LYS A 62 85.71 16.22 -53.97
C LYS A 62 86.95 15.54 -54.52
N ARG A 63 87.73 14.84 -53.68
CA ARG A 63 88.93 14.13 -54.12
C ARG A 63 88.59 13.07 -55.17
N VAL A 64 87.49 12.35 -54.97
CA VAL A 64 87.05 11.33 -55.91
C VAL A 64 86.55 11.96 -57.23
N LEU A 65 85.76 13.04 -57.16
CA LEU A 65 85.31 13.80 -58.32
C LEU A 65 86.47 14.43 -59.11
N GLU A 66 87.49 14.99 -58.46
CA GLU A 66 88.67 15.51 -59.13
C GLU A 66 89.51 14.39 -59.77
N THR A 67 89.54 13.20 -59.16
CA THR A 67 90.15 12.01 -59.77
C THR A 67 89.42 11.65 -61.06
N LEU A 68 88.08 11.57 -61.03
CA LEU A 68 87.28 11.32 -62.23
C LEU A 68 87.46 12.41 -63.30
N LYS A 69 87.46 13.68 -62.90
CA LYS A 69 87.71 14.81 -63.81
C LYS A 69 89.06 14.72 -64.48
N SER A 70 90.12 14.37 -63.74
CA SER A 70 91.45 14.16 -64.31
C SER A 70 91.47 13.04 -65.35
N LYS A 71 90.72 11.95 -65.10
CA LYS A 71 90.57 10.82 -66.04
C LYS A 71 89.74 11.17 -67.27
N ILE A 72 88.70 11.98 -67.12
CA ILE A 72 87.95 12.53 -68.26
C ILE A 72 88.85 13.43 -69.11
N LEU A 73 89.65 14.31 -68.49
CA LEU A 73 90.59 15.17 -69.20
C LEU A 73 91.69 14.38 -69.91
N GLU A 74 92.20 13.30 -69.30
CA GLU A 74 93.12 12.36 -69.93
C GLU A 74 92.50 11.72 -71.18
N LYS A 75 91.23 11.29 -71.10
CA LYS A 75 90.47 10.72 -72.22
C LYS A 75 90.22 11.74 -73.33
N GLN A 76 90.00 13.00 -72.97
CA GLN A 76 89.80 14.08 -73.93
C GLN A 76 91.08 14.44 -74.68
N ARG A 77 92.25 14.29 -74.05
CA ARG A 77 93.56 14.53 -74.69
C ARG A 77 93.96 13.40 -75.64
N ASP A 78 93.63 12.16 -75.28
CA ASP A 78 93.88 10.98 -76.11
C ASP A 78 92.65 10.05 -76.13
N ILE A 79 91.78 10.27 -77.12
CA ILE A 79 90.45 9.68 -77.16
C ILE A 79 90.46 8.18 -77.48
N PHE A 80 91.53 7.67 -78.09
CA PHE A 80 91.66 6.26 -78.45
C PHE A 80 92.35 5.43 -77.36
N SER A 81 93.01 6.06 -76.39
CA SER A 81 93.65 5.38 -75.25
C SER A 81 92.65 4.67 -74.33
N LYS A 82 92.99 3.48 -73.82
CA LYS A 82 92.16 2.82 -72.79
C LYS A 82 92.53 3.39 -71.42
N ILE A 83 91.55 3.90 -70.69
CA ILE A 83 91.74 4.42 -69.34
C ILE A 83 91.20 3.42 -68.33
N GLU A 84 92.02 3.09 -67.34
CA GLU A 84 91.64 2.27 -66.20
C GLU A 84 91.34 3.18 -65.00
N ILE A 85 90.17 2.95 -64.38
CA ILE A 85 89.73 3.64 -63.17
C ILE A 85 89.76 2.59 -62.06
N ASN A 86 90.64 2.78 -61.07
CA ASN A 86 90.68 1.93 -59.88
C ASN A 86 89.41 2.13 -59.05
N ASP A 87 89.09 1.16 -58.18
CA ASP A 87 87.96 1.26 -57.27
C ASP A 87 88.00 2.57 -56.47
N LEU A 88 86.98 3.39 -56.69
CA LEU A 88 86.81 4.66 -56.02
C LEU A 88 85.95 4.43 -54.78
N ASN A 89 86.48 4.73 -53.60
CA ASN A 89 85.71 4.68 -52.35
C ASN A 89 85.05 6.03 -52.07
N TRP A 90 83.72 6.07 -52.15
CA TRP A 90 82.89 7.26 -51.93
C TRP A 90 82.21 7.16 -50.56
N LEU A 91 82.30 8.25 -49.79
CA LEU A 91 81.49 8.42 -48.59
C LEU A 91 80.14 9.06 -48.95
N ASP A 92 79.09 8.60 -48.27
CA ASP A 92 77.72 9.06 -48.46
C ASP A 92 77.19 9.84 -47.25
N PHE A 93 76.20 10.70 -47.50
CA PHE A 93 75.57 11.57 -46.52
C PHE A 93 74.42 10.98 -45.66
N PRO A 94 73.78 9.82 -45.94
CA PRO A 94 72.62 9.37 -45.18
C PRO A 94 72.86 9.23 -43.67
N GLU A 95 74.01 8.71 -43.24
CA GLU A 95 74.33 8.59 -41.81
C GLU A 95 74.45 9.96 -41.13
N ILE A 96 74.98 10.95 -41.84
CA ILE A 96 75.06 12.34 -41.37
C ILE A 96 73.65 12.93 -41.29
N GLN A 97 72.79 12.66 -42.28
CA GLN A 97 71.40 13.11 -42.27
C GLN A 97 70.64 12.58 -41.05
N VAL A 98 70.80 11.29 -40.71
CA VAL A 98 70.17 10.71 -39.52
C VAL A 98 70.63 11.41 -38.23
N LYS A 99 71.92 11.78 -38.12
CA LYS A 99 72.41 12.54 -36.96
C LYS A 99 71.82 13.95 -36.90
N ILE A 100 71.62 14.59 -38.06
CA ILE A 100 71.00 15.91 -38.15
C ILE A 100 69.51 15.84 -37.76
N ASP A 101 68.80 14.82 -38.24
CA ASP A 101 67.39 14.61 -37.92
C ASP A 101 67.21 14.36 -36.41
N SER A 102 68.08 13.53 -35.81
CA SER A 102 68.09 13.30 -34.35
C SER A 102 68.35 14.58 -33.56
N LEU A 103 69.34 15.38 -33.98
CA LEU A 103 69.63 16.67 -33.34
C LEU A 103 68.42 17.62 -33.39
N TYR A 104 67.70 17.62 -34.52
CA TYR A 104 66.49 18.41 -34.68
C TYR A 104 65.38 17.95 -33.74
N ASP A 105 65.09 16.65 -33.71
CA ASP A 105 64.04 16.07 -32.85
C ASP A 105 64.32 16.32 -31.36
N ASP A 106 65.56 16.13 -30.92
CA ASP A 106 65.98 16.40 -29.52
C ASP A 106 65.80 17.89 -29.16
N THR A 107 66.05 18.78 -30.12
CA THR A 107 65.89 20.22 -29.92
C THR A 107 64.42 20.60 -29.78
N VAL A 108 63.54 20.01 -30.61
CA VAL A 108 62.09 20.22 -30.52
C VAL A 108 61.58 19.74 -29.17
N GLU A 109 61.98 18.55 -28.71
CA GLU A 109 61.58 18.03 -27.41
C GLU A 109 62.02 18.95 -26.25
N GLN A 110 63.25 19.46 -26.31
CA GLN A 110 63.75 20.41 -25.29
C GLN A 110 62.97 21.73 -25.27
N ILE A 111 62.54 22.22 -26.44
CA ILE A 111 61.70 23.43 -26.54
C ILE A 111 60.32 23.17 -25.93
N GLU A 112 59.68 22.03 -26.26
CA GLU A 112 58.36 21.67 -25.72
C GLU A 112 58.37 21.55 -24.19
N GLN A 113 59.44 20.99 -23.63
CA GLN A 113 59.58 20.81 -22.18
C GLN A 113 60.08 22.07 -21.44
N PHE A 114 60.43 23.15 -22.14
CA PHE A 114 61.07 24.32 -21.53
C PHE A 114 60.20 24.98 -20.45
N GLU A 115 58.93 25.25 -20.74
CA GLU A 115 58.03 25.92 -19.78
C GLU A 115 57.73 25.05 -18.55
N ASP A 116 57.63 23.73 -18.72
CA ASP A 116 57.45 22.80 -17.59
C ASP A 116 58.70 22.77 -16.69
N ARG A 117 59.91 22.67 -17.28
CA ARG A 117 61.18 22.71 -16.53
C ARG A 117 61.36 24.04 -15.79
N LYS A 118 61.02 25.15 -16.43
CA LYS A 118 61.05 26.49 -15.83
C LYS A 118 60.08 26.59 -14.66
N THR A 119 58.85 26.12 -14.82
CA THR A 119 57.83 26.12 -13.77
C THR A 119 58.28 25.30 -12.56
N LYS A 120 58.77 24.08 -12.78
CA LYS A 120 59.31 23.21 -11.72
C LYS A 120 60.49 23.84 -10.99
N SER A 121 61.39 24.49 -11.72
CA SER A 121 62.56 25.15 -11.13
C SER A 121 62.17 26.38 -10.28
N ILE A 122 61.21 27.18 -10.75
CA ILE A 122 60.67 28.32 -9.99
C ILE A 122 59.98 27.82 -8.71
N ASP A 123 59.17 26.76 -8.80
CA ASP A 123 58.49 26.19 -7.63
C ASP A 123 59.50 25.66 -6.60
N PHE A 124 60.53 24.95 -7.06
CA PHE A 124 61.61 24.48 -6.20
C PHE A 124 62.32 25.63 -5.47
N LEU A 125 62.70 26.69 -6.19
CA LEU A 125 63.36 27.86 -5.60
C LEU A 125 62.45 28.56 -4.58
N ARG A 126 61.15 28.73 -4.90
CA ARG A 126 60.17 29.29 -3.95
C ARG A 126 60.14 28.49 -2.65
N ARG A 127 60.02 27.16 -2.73
CA ARG A 127 60.00 26.28 -1.55
C ARG A 127 61.31 26.36 -0.76
N TYR A 128 62.45 26.37 -1.46
CA TYR A 128 63.75 26.50 -0.82
C TYR A 128 63.89 27.80 -0.01
N TYR A 129 63.48 28.94 -0.59
CA TYR A 129 63.55 30.23 0.12
C TYR A 129 62.56 30.32 1.27
N ILE A 130 61.35 29.73 1.15
CA ILE A 130 60.39 29.65 2.26
C ILE A 130 60.99 28.88 3.44
N VAL A 131 61.57 27.70 3.20
CA VAL A 131 62.19 26.87 4.25
C VAL A 131 63.40 27.56 4.88
N LYS A 132 64.13 28.39 4.13
CA LYS A 132 65.28 29.14 4.63
C LYS A 132 64.89 30.27 5.59
N GLU A 133 63.78 30.96 5.32
CA GLU A 133 63.35 32.14 6.08
C GLU A 133 62.40 31.80 7.25
N PHE A 134 61.66 30.69 7.19
CA PHE A 134 60.77 30.26 8.28
C PHE A 134 61.43 29.22 9.21
N PRO A 135 61.49 29.48 10.53
CA PRO A 135 61.87 28.46 11.49
C PRO A 135 60.85 27.32 11.43
N VAL A 136 61.32 26.10 11.12
CA VAL A 136 60.49 24.87 11.05
C VAL A 136 59.58 24.71 12.28
N SER A 137 59.99 25.23 13.44
CA SER A 137 59.22 25.20 14.68
C SER A 137 57.93 26.03 14.65
N GLU A 138 57.90 27.18 13.97
CA GLU A 138 56.71 28.04 13.92
C GLU A 138 55.68 27.48 12.93
N PHE A 139 56.15 26.98 11.78
CA PHE A 139 55.32 26.23 10.84
C PHE A 139 54.72 24.97 11.48
N THR A 140 55.52 24.21 12.25
CA THR A 140 55.04 22.99 12.91
C THR A 140 53.95 23.31 13.94
N LYS A 141 54.11 24.39 14.71
CA LYS A 141 53.08 24.83 15.67
C LYS A 141 51.79 25.24 14.99
N LEU A 142 51.87 26.04 13.93
CA LEU A 142 50.70 26.47 13.17
C LEU A 142 50.02 25.29 12.47
N SER A 143 50.79 24.34 11.94
CA SER A 143 50.23 23.12 11.35
C SER A 143 49.47 22.29 12.39
N GLN A 144 50.03 22.12 13.59
CA GLN A 144 49.34 21.42 14.69
C GLN A 144 48.06 22.14 15.11
N GLU A 145 48.06 23.47 15.14
CA GLU A 145 46.87 24.26 15.47
C GLU A 145 45.79 24.12 14.38
N VAL A 146 46.17 24.07 13.10
CA VAL A 146 45.25 23.80 11.99
C VAL A 146 44.68 22.38 12.08
N ASP A 147 45.51 21.38 12.36
CA ASP A 147 45.05 19.99 12.53
C ASP A 147 44.06 19.89 13.69
N GLN A 148 44.35 20.54 14.83
CA GLN A 148 43.47 20.58 16.00
C GLN A 148 42.12 21.25 15.69
N LEU A 149 42.15 22.37 14.96
CA LEU A 149 40.93 23.07 14.54
C LEU A 149 40.10 22.24 13.54
N GLN A 150 40.74 21.45 12.69
CA GLN A 150 40.03 20.51 11.81
C GLN A 150 39.35 19.41 12.61
N ASP A 151 40.04 18.80 13.57
CA ASP A 151 39.47 17.78 14.46
C ASP A 151 38.26 18.34 15.24
N ASP A 152 38.37 19.57 15.76
CA ASP A 152 37.28 20.24 16.47
C ASP A 152 36.09 20.55 15.53
N MET A 153 36.36 20.98 14.29
CA MET A 153 35.31 21.18 13.28
C MET A 153 34.58 19.89 12.92
N GLU A 154 35.30 18.78 12.76
CA GLU A 154 34.69 17.47 12.49
C GLU A 154 33.81 17.02 13.66
N LYS A 155 34.28 17.23 14.90
CA LYS A 155 33.50 16.90 16.10
C LYS A 155 32.22 17.74 16.19
N ILE A 156 32.32 19.06 16.00
CA ILE A 156 31.14 19.95 16.01
C ILE A 156 30.18 19.59 14.88
N SER A 157 30.68 19.24 13.69
CA SER A 157 29.84 18.79 12.58
C SER A 157 29.08 17.50 12.91
N LEU A 158 29.71 16.57 13.61
CA LEU A 158 29.07 15.32 14.05
C LEU A 158 27.99 15.61 15.11
N GLU A 159 28.28 16.46 16.10
CA GLU A 159 27.30 16.88 17.11
C GLU A 159 26.11 17.60 16.46
N GLN A 160 26.35 18.48 15.49
CA GLN A 160 25.30 19.17 14.73
C GLN A 160 24.43 18.19 13.94
N LYS A 161 25.03 17.13 13.37
CA LYS A 161 24.29 16.09 12.65
C LYS A 161 23.37 15.32 13.59
N ILE A 162 23.88 14.89 14.74
CA ILE A 162 23.08 14.18 15.76
C ILE A 162 21.90 15.06 16.23
N LEU A 163 22.17 16.33 16.52
CA LEU A 163 21.14 17.26 16.99
C LEU A 163 20.06 17.53 15.92
N ASN A 164 20.45 17.56 14.64
CA ASN A 164 19.49 17.68 13.53
C ASN A 164 18.63 16.41 13.38
N GLU A 165 19.22 15.22 13.52
CA GLU A 165 18.46 13.95 13.51
C GLU A 165 17.46 13.89 14.68
N GLU A 166 17.84 14.36 15.87
CA GLU A 166 16.92 14.49 17.01
C GLU A 166 15.81 15.52 16.75
N LYS A 167 16.15 16.67 16.15
CA LYS A 167 15.18 17.69 15.76
C LYS A 167 14.14 17.16 14.78
N GLU A 168 14.58 16.46 13.73
CA GLU A 168 13.68 15.86 12.73
C GLU A 168 12.74 14.84 13.37
N LYS A 169 13.24 14.05 14.33
CA LYS A 169 12.41 13.11 15.09
C LYS A 169 11.33 13.83 15.90
N PHE A 170 11.70 14.88 16.65
CA PHE A 170 10.72 15.67 17.40
C PHE A 170 9.70 16.36 16.48
N GLU A 171 10.11 16.84 15.30
CA GLU A 171 9.20 17.41 14.31
C GLU A 171 8.20 16.36 13.77
N GLN A 172 8.62 15.11 13.55
CA GLN A 172 7.69 14.03 13.19
C GLN A 172 6.73 13.69 14.32
N ASP A 173 7.22 13.59 15.56
CA ASP A 173 6.38 13.32 16.73
C ASP A 173 5.30 14.42 16.89
N ILE A 174 5.65 15.69 16.65
CA ILE A 174 4.70 16.82 16.66
C ILE A 174 3.63 16.64 15.57
N ILE A 175 4.02 16.29 14.34
CA ILE A 175 3.08 16.08 13.24
C ILE A 175 2.11 14.92 13.54
N GLU A 176 2.59 13.82 14.12
CA GLU A 176 1.72 12.71 14.54
C GLU A 176 0.73 13.14 15.64
N LEU A 177 1.20 13.87 16.65
CA LEU A 177 0.35 14.37 17.74
C LEU A 177 -0.70 15.38 17.25
N GLU A 178 -0.32 16.30 16.37
CA GLU A 178 -1.25 17.24 15.71
C GLU A 178 -2.26 16.52 14.79
N GLY A 179 -1.83 15.43 14.16
CA GLY A 179 -2.69 14.54 13.39
C GLY A 179 -3.73 13.84 14.27
N SER A 180 -3.33 13.40 15.47
CA SER A 180 -4.24 12.87 16.47
C SER A 180 -5.29 13.92 16.83
N LEU A 181 -4.89 15.12 17.28
CA LEU A 181 -5.77 16.23 17.70
C LEU A 181 -6.87 16.60 16.68
N LYS A 182 -6.57 16.52 15.39
CA LYS A 182 -7.58 16.75 14.33
C LYS A 182 -8.64 15.64 14.30
N SER A 183 -8.26 14.42 14.64
CA SER A 183 -9.14 13.24 14.67
C SER A 183 -10.19 13.30 15.78
N GLU A 184 -9.90 13.84 16.98
CA GLU A 184 -10.91 13.91 18.05
C GLU A 184 -11.97 14.98 17.78
N SER A 185 -11.60 16.11 17.17
CA SER A 185 -12.57 17.12 16.73
C SER A 185 -13.45 16.59 15.59
N GLU A 186 -12.87 15.84 14.64
CA GLU A 186 -13.64 15.15 13.60
C GLU A 186 -14.52 14.04 14.17
N ALA A 187 -14.05 13.30 15.17
CA ALA A 187 -14.84 12.30 15.88
C ALA A 187 -16.02 12.95 16.60
N ALA A 188 -15.84 14.09 17.28
CA ALA A 188 -16.94 14.83 17.91
C ALA A 188 -17.99 15.26 16.87
N LYS A 189 -17.57 15.78 15.71
CA LYS A 189 -18.48 16.12 14.61
C LYS A 189 -19.25 14.89 14.11
N ARG A 190 -18.55 13.76 13.96
CA ARG A 190 -19.16 12.52 13.47
C ARG A 190 -20.15 11.93 14.46
N ILE A 191 -19.80 11.92 15.75
CA ILE A 191 -20.70 11.50 16.83
C ILE A 191 -21.93 12.40 16.87
N ASN A 192 -21.77 13.72 16.77
CA ASN A 192 -22.89 14.65 16.67
C ASN A 192 -23.78 14.36 15.48
N MET A 193 -23.21 14.05 14.32
CA MET A 193 -23.98 13.70 13.13
C MET A 193 -24.78 12.41 13.35
N ILE A 194 -24.20 11.40 14.01
CA ILE A 194 -24.87 10.17 14.38
C ILE A 194 -26.01 10.45 15.36
N LEU A 195 -25.75 11.23 16.42
CA LEU A 195 -26.75 11.60 17.42
C LEU A 195 -27.90 12.44 16.82
N GLN A 196 -27.60 13.43 15.99
CA GLN A 196 -28.61 14.31 15.37
C GLN A 196 -29.47 13.62 14.32
N ASN A 197 -28.86 12.78 13.47
CA ASN A 197 -29.60 12.11 12.39
C ASN A 197 -30.51 11.00 12.91
N SER A 198 -30.30 10.56 14.15
CA SER A 198 -30.78 9.26 14.56
C SER A 198 -31.43 9.22 15.94
N LEU A 199 -31.23 10.25 16.76
CA LEU A 199 -32.05 10.53 17.92
C LEU A 199 -33.01 11.67 17.56
N ALA A 200 -34.27 11.55 18.01
CA ALA A 200 -35.15 12.71 18.15
C ALA A 200 -34.69 13.69 19.25
N HIS A 201 -33.49 13.48 19.81
CA HIS A 201 -32.84 14.33 20.81
C HIS A 201 -31.88 15.32 20.13
N SER A 202 -32.45 16.25 19.34
CA SER A 202 -31.72 17.38 18.74
C SER A 202 -31.05 18.31 19.78
N GLU A 203 -31.33 18.07 21.07
CA GLU A 203 -30.84 18.87 22.18
C GLU A 203 -29.43 18.48 22.62
N MET A 204 -28.95 17.27 22.31
CA MET A 204 -27.65 16.77 22.78
C MET A 204 -26.54 16.91 21.73
N SER A 205 -25.38 17.40 22.18
CA SER A 205 -24.17 17.50 21.35
C SER A 205 -22.91 17.27 22.18
N LEU A 206 -21.85 16.80 21.54
CA LEU A 206 -20.52 16.64 22.07
C LEU A 206 -19.62 17.75 21.53
N LYS A 207 -18.79 18.32 22.39
CA LYS A 207 -17.70 19.23 22.02
C LYS A 207 -16.39 18.62 22.48
N SER A 208 -15.38 18.64 21.62
CA SER A 208 -14.01 18.38 22.02
C SER A 208 -13.51 19.61 22.78
N VAL A 209 -13.14 19.44 24.04
CA VAL A 209 -12.50 20.49 24.85
C VAL A 209 -11.04 20.10 25.03
N ASP A 210 -10.17 21.07 24.78
CA ASP A 210 -8.73 20.98 24.97
C ASP A 210 -8.37 21.75 26.25
N ASP A 211 -7.75 21.08 27.20
CA ASP A 211 -7.37 21.62 28.52
C ASP A 211 -5.98 21.10 28.91
N GLU A 212 -5.38 21.66 29.98
CA GLU A 212 -4.03 21.29 30.44
C GLU A 212 -3.88 19.78 30.78
N GLU A 213 -4.99 19.08 31.03
CA GLU A 213 -5.04 17.63 31.33
C GLU A 213 -5.28 16.74 30.08
N GLY A 214 -5.47 17.34 28.90
CA GLY A 214 -5.69 16.64 27.62
C GLY A 214 -7.08 16.85 27.00
N ILE A 215 -7.35 16.13 25.90
CA ILE A 215 -8.61 16.26 25.14
C ILE A 215 -9.70 15.41 25.79
N TYR A 216 -10.83 16.02 26.13
CA TYR A 216 -12.03 15.30 26.57
C TYR A 216 -13.28 15.71 25.80
N PHE A 217 -14.27 14.81 25.78
CA PHE A 217 -15.58 15.11 25.23
C PHE A 217 -16.47 15.71 26.33
N GLU A 218 -16.92 16.95 26.11
CA GLU A 218 -17.96 17.56 26.92
C GLU A 218 -19.32 17.36 26.25
N VAL A 219 -20.28 16.83 27.00
CA VAL A 219 -21.67 16.69 26.54
C VAL A 219 -22.44 17.96 26.91
N SER A 220 -23.09 18.57 25.93
CA SER A 220 -23.98 19.71 26.09
C SER A 220 -25.43 19.32 25.80
N ARG A 221 -26.38 19.86 26.57
CA ARG A 221 -27.82 19.82 26.30
C ARG A 221 -28.31 21.26 26.08
N ASN A 222 -28.89 21.55 24.91
CA ASN A 222 -29.32 22.90 24.52
C ASN A 222 -28.20 23.95 24.68
N GLU A 223 -27.00 23.62 24.21
CA GLU A 223 -25.78 24.44 24.30
C GLU A 223 -25.19 24.65 25.71
N GLU A 224 -25.84 24.16 26.77
CA GLU A 224 -25.33 24.17 28.13
C GLU A 224 -24.69 22.84 28.53
N ARG A 225 -23.68 22.87 29.40
CA ARG A 225 -23.00 21.66 29.89
C ARG A 225 -23.98 20.74 30.64
N ALA A 226 -24.05 19.48 30.22
CA ALA A 226 -24.88 18.47 30.87
C ALA A 226 -24.13 17.81 32.04
N TYR A 227 -24.66 17.92 33.25
CA TYR A 227 -24.06 17.31 34.45
C TYR A 227 -24.61 15.90 34.75
N ASN A 228 -25.86 15.62 34.38
CA ASN A 228 -26.54 14.36 34.67
C ASN A 228 -27.09 13.75 33.38
N LEU A 229 -26.45 12.65 32.94
CA LEU A 229 -26.90 11.83 31.83
C LEU A 229 -27.70 10.64 32.35
N SER A 230 -28.84 10.35 31.74
CA SER A 230 -29.55 9.09 31.96
C SER A 230 -28.71 7.90 31.47
N GLU A 231 -29.00 6.70 31.98
CA GLU A 231 -28.32 5.47 31.52
C GLU A 231 -28.53 5.21 30.03
N GLY A 232 -29.69 5.57 29.50
CA GLY A 232 -29.96 5.51 28.07
C GLY A 232 -29.06 6.45 27.28
N GLU A 233 -28.97 7.73 27.67
CA GLU A 233 -28.10 8.71 27.00
C GLU A 233 -26.63 8.29 27.05
N LYS A 234 -26.14 7.76 28.17
CA LYS A 234 -24.77 7.23 28.27
C LYS A 234 -24.54 6.08 27.28
N SER A 235 -25.47 5.14 27.22
CA SER A 235 -25.39 3.98 26.32
C SER A 235 -25.38 4.39 24.85
N LEU A 236 -26.21 5.37 24.50
CA LEU A 236 -26.30 5.92 23.14
C LEU A 236 -25.00 6.64 22.72
N ILE A 237 -24.46 7.48 23.60
CA ILE A 237 -23.19 8.19 23.34
C ILE A 237 -22.05 7.19 23.22
N ALA A 238 -21.97 6.21 24.12
CA ALA A 238 -20.95 5.16 24.06
C ALA A 238 -21.04 4.36 22.75
N PHE A 239 -22.25 4.04 22.30
CA PHE A 239 -22.46 3.33 21.05
C PHE A 239 -22.11 4.18 19.83
N ALA A 240 -22.49 5.46 19.80
CA ALA A 240 -22.11 6.39 18.72
C ALA A 240 -20.59 6.59 18.64
N TYR A 241 -19.93 6.69 19.79
CA TYR A 241 -18.46 6.72 19.87
C TYR A 241 -17.85 5.44 19.33
N TYR A 242 -18.38 4.27 19.71
CA TYR A 242 -17.94 2.97 19.21
C TYR A 242 -18.04 2.89 17.68
N ILE A 243 -19.17 3.28 17.09
CA ILE A 243 -19.35 3.32 15.63
C ILE A 243 -18.34 4.27 14.98
N THR A 244 -18.12 5.46 15.55
CA THR A 244 -17.16 6.44 15.02
C THR A 244 -15.73 5.89 15.02
N ARG A 245 -15.33 5.18 16.09
CA ARG A 245 -14.03 4.51 16.18
C ARG A 245 -13.90 3.38 15.15
N LEU A 246 -14.96 2.61 14.93
CA LEU A 246 -14.98 1.61 13.87
C LEU A 246 -14.84 2.22 12.48
N GLU A 247 -15.43 3.40 12.24
CA GLU A 247 -15.32 4.11 10.97
C GLU A 247 -13.91 4.66 10.72
N SER A 248 -13.15 4.98 11.76
CA SER A 248 -11.75 5.45 11.64
C SER A 248 -10.73 4.36 11.29
N LEU A 249 -11.11 3.08 11.39
CA LEU A 249 -10.22 1.98 11.02
C LEU A 249 -9.98 1.95 9.50
N SER A 250 -8.75 1.61 9.10
CA SER A 250 -8.42 1.39 7.69
C SER A 250 -9.16 0.17 7.12
N THR A 251 -9.30 0.10 5.79
CA THR A 251 -9.96 -1.03 5.12
C THR A 251 -9.30 -2.36 5.46
N GLU A 252 -7.97 -2.38 5.59
CA GLU A 252 -7.24 -3.60 5.95
C GLU A 252 -7.54 -4.04 7.39
N GLU A 253 -7.53 -3.11 8.34
CA GLU A 253 -7.88 -3.38 9.75
C GLU A 253 -9.31 -3.90 9.87
N LYS A 254 -10.27 -3.25 9.21
CA LYS A 254 -11.67 -3.68 9.20
C LYS A 254 -11.81 -5.13 8.73
N SER A 255 -11.15 -5.48 7.62
CA SER A 255 -11.25 -6.83 7.02
C SER A 255 -10.75 -7.96 7.93
N LYS A 256 -9.91 -7.66 8.93
CA LYS A 256 -9.36 -8.62 9.91
C LYS A 256 -10.06 -8.55 11.27
N THR A 257 -10.98 -7.61 11.46
CA THR A 257 -11.61 -7.31 12.75
C THR A 257 -12.90 -8.11 12.94
N ILE A 258 -13.03 -8.74 14.11
CA ILE A 258 -14.26 -9.38 14.58
C ILE A 258 -14.99 -8.43 15.52
N LEU A 259 -16.26 -8.14 15.23
CA LEU A 259 -17.10 -7.29 16.07
C LEU A 259 -17.95 -8.12 17.01
N PHE A 260 -17.95 -7.79 18.29
CA PHE A 260 -18.83 -8.37 19.29
C PHE A 260 -19.60 -7.25 19.99
N ILE A 261 -20.92 -7.25 19.83
CA ILE A 261 -21.82 -6.27 20.44
C ILE A 261 -22.66 -7.03 21.48
N ASP A 262 -22.38 -6.78 22.76
CA ASP A 262 -23.11 -7.40 23.86
C ASP A 262 -24.24 -6.51 24.35
N ASP A 263 -25.45 -7.02 24.23
CA ASP A 263 -26.70 -6.46 24.74
C ASP A 263 -26.86 -4.93 24.58
N PRO A 264 -26.94 -4.44 23.33
CA PRO A 264 -26.84 -3.01 23.04
C PRO A 264 -28.09 -2.20 23.43
N VAL A 265 -29.11 -2.85 23.99
CA VAL A 265 -30.43 -2.29 24.28
C VAL A 265 -30.80 -2.31 25.77
N SER A 266 -29.83 -2.60 26.63
CA SER A 266 -30.02 -2.61 28.08
C SER A 266 -30.49 -1.24 28.60
N SER A 267 -31.58 -1.23 29.37
CA SER A 267 -32.15 -0.01 30.00
C SER A 267 -32.58 1.10 29.02
N LEU A 268 -32.90 0.75 27.77
CA LEU A 268 -33.43 1.67 26.76
C LEU A 268 -34.96 1.61 26.66
N ASP A 269 -35.56 2.76 26.33
CA ASP A 269 -36.97 2.82 25.93
C ASP A 269 -37.16 2.31 24.48
N GLU A 270 -38.42 2.08 24.07
CA GLU A 270 -38.73 1.52 22.75
C GLU A 270 -38.17 2.35 21.58
N ASN A 271 -38.13 3.68 21.71
CA ASN A 271 -37.61 4.58 20.68
C ASN A 271 -36.09 4.41 20.52
N ASN A 272 -35.36 4.36 21.64
CA ASN A 272 -33.92 4.18 21.65
C ASN A 272 -33.51 2.76 21.23
N ILE A 273 -34.33 1.74 21.54
CA ILE A 273 -34.15 0.37 21.02
C ILE A 273 -34.19 0.36 19.48
N PHE A 274 -35.18 1.03 18.89
CA PHE A 274 -35.31 1.10 17.43
C PHE A 274 -34.12 1.82 16.78
N TYR A 275 -33.61 2.87 17.43
CA TYR A 275 -32.44 3.58 16.95
C TYR A 275 -31.18 2.70 16.96
N ILE A 276 -30.87 2.07 18.09
CA ILE A 276 -29.75 1.13 18.20
C ILE A 276 -29.86 0.02 17.16
N TYR A 277 -31.06 -0.51 16.94
CA TYR A 277 -31.34 -1.45 15.86
C TYR A 277 -30.91 -0.90 14.50
N ASN A 278 -31.28 0.33 14.16
CA ASN A 278 -30.97 0.93 12.87
C ASN A 278 -29.46 1.17 12.69
N LEU A 279 -28.76 1.61 13.73
CA LEU A 279 -27.29 1.75 13.67
C LEU A 279 -26.60 0.40 13.42
N ILE A 280 -27.02 -0.63 14.15
CA ILE A 280 -26.48 -1.98 13.99
C ILE A 280 -26.80 -2.51 12.60
N PHE A 281 -28.02 -2.28 12.09
CA PHE A 281 -28.41 -2.65 10.73
C PHE A 281 -27.47 -2.01 9.69
N CYS A 282 -27.29 -0.70 9.74
CA CYS A 282 -26.39 0.03 8.84
C CYS A 282 -24.93 -0.46 8.95
N LEU A 283 -24.45 -0.74 10.17
CA LEU A 283 -23.11 -1.28 10.41
C LEU A 283 -22.92 -2.67 9.76
N LEU A 284 -23.93 -3.54 9.88
CA LEU A 284 -23.93 -4.89 9.32
C LEU A 284 -24.08 -4.88 7.79
N GLU A 285 -24.88 -3.95 7.26
CA GLU A 285 -25.13 -3.83 5.82
C GLU A 285 -23.85 -3.50 5.03
N LYS A 286 -22.95 -2.70 5.63
CA LYS A 286 -21.65 -2.34 5.04
C LYS A 286 -20.76 -3.56 4.74
N LYS A 287 -20.87 -4.65 5.51
CA LYS A 287 -20.09 -5.90 5.34
C LYS A 287 -18.56 -5.70 5.24
N GLU A 288 -18.04 -4.73 5.99
CA GLU A 288 -16.61 -4.36 6.00
C GLU A 288 -15.77 -5.21 6.96
N PHE A 289 -16.41 -5.91 7.91
CA PHE A 289 -15.73 -6.62 8.99
C PHE A 289 -15.72 -8.14 8.77
N LEU A 290 -14.77 -8.83 9.39
CA LEU A 290 -14.56 -10.27 9.22
C LEU A 290 -15.76 -11.09 9.69
N GLN A 291 -16.26 -10.77 10.88
CA GLN A 291 -17.39 -11.45 11.50
C GLN A 291 -18.09 -10.54 12.51
N TYR A 292 -19.38 -10.75 12.68
CA TYR A 292 -20.23 -10.00 13.59
C TYR A 292 -20.90 -10.97 14.58
N PHE A 293 -20.77 -10.66 15.86
CA PHE A 293 -21.49 -11.31 16.95
C PHE A 293 -22.37 -10.27 17.64
N LEU A 294 -23.62 -10.63 17.85
CA LEU A 294 -24.59 -9.83 18.57
C LEU A 294 -25.27 -10.71 19.61
N SER A 295 -25.15 -10.35 20.88
CA SER A 295 -25.90 -10.95 21.96
C SER A 295 -26.93 -9.97 22.50
N THR A 296 -28.03 -10.49 23.02
CA THR A 296 -29.03 -9.70 23.73
C THR A 296 -29.85 -10.61 24.64
N HIS A 297 -30.37 -10.06 25.73
CA HIS A 297 -31.41 -10.71 26.52
C HIS A 297 -32.83 -10.29 26.09
N ASN A 298 -32.95 -9.28 25.22
CA ASN A 298 -34.22 -8.72 24.80
C ASN A 298 -34.80 -9.47 23.59
N LEU A 299 -35.89 -10.20 23.81
CA LEU A 299 -36.56 -10.99 22.76
C LEU A 299 -37.25 -10.14 21.69
N ASP A 300 -37.71 -8.94 22.03
CA ASP A 300 -38.30 -8.02 21.04
C ASP A 300 -37.23 -7.45 20.11
N PHE A 301 -36.06 -7.12 20.66
CA PHE A 301 -34.90 -6.75 19.86
C PHE A 301 -34.44 -7.89 18.95
N LEU A 302 -34.42 -9.13 19.46
CA LEU A 302 -34.07 -10.32 18.67
C LEU A 302 -34.96 -10.46 17.42
N LYS A 303 -36.27 -10.16 17.51
CA LYS A 303 -37.18 -10.20 16.35
C LYS A 303 -36.72 -9.29 15.22
N TYR A 304 -36.19 -8.11 15.54
CA TYR A 304 -35.71 -7.17 14.53
C TYR A 304 -34.42 -7.64 13.86
N THR A 305 -33.55 -8.34 14.60
CA THR A 305 -32.31 -8.90 14.03
C THR A 305 -32.56 -9.87 12.88
N ASN A 306 -33.80 -10.38 12.74
CA ASN A 306 -34.12 -11.26 11.63
C ASN A 306 -33.89 -10.64 10.25
N ARG A 307 -33.88 -9.30 10.16
CA ARG A 307 -33.66 -8.56 8.92
C ARG A 307 -32.18 -8.27 8.62
N PHE A 308 -31.28 -8.55 9.56
CA PHE A 308 -29.87 -8.14 9.45
C PHE A 308 -29.09 -8.90 8.38
N SER A 309 -29.38 -10.18 8.16
CA SER A 309 -28.67 -11.00 7.17
C SER A 309 -29.47 -12.24 6.79
N ASN A 310 -29.31 -12.67 5.53
CA ASN A 310 -29.83 -13.95 5.05
C ASN A 310 -28.94 -15.13 5.49
N LYS A 311 -27.68 -14.88 5.88
CA LYS A 311 -26.73 -15.86 6.42
C LYS A 311 -26.47 -15.52 7.88
N LYS A 312 -27.12 -16.23 8.79
CA LYS A 312 -27.06 -16.00 10.24
C LYS A 312 -27.33 -17.31 10.98
N ASP A 313 -26.65 -17.47 12.10
CA ASP A 313 -26.89 -18.55 13.05
C ASP A 313 -27.36 -17.95 14.37
N TYR A 314 -28.46 -18.45 14.90
CA TYR A 314 -28.96 -18.06 16.21
C TYR A 314 -28.60 -19.08 17.26
N TYR A 315 -28.13 -18.60 18.39
CA TYR A 315 -27.78 -19.40 19.55
C TYR A 315 -28.50 -18.88 20.79
N LEU A 316 -28.81 -19.78 21.71
CA LEU A 316 -29.39 -19.50 23.02
C LEU A 316 -28.39 -19.95 24.08
N ILE A 317 -28.14 -19.07 25.06
CA ILE A 317 -27.41 -19.44 26.27
C ILE A 317 -28.44 -19.96 27.28
N GLU A 318 -28.48 -21.27 27.46
CA GLU A 318 -29.37 -21.93 28.40
C GLU A 318 -28.64 -22.18 29.73
N LYS A 319 -29.19 -21.66 30.82
CA LYS A 319 -28.73 -21.93 32.18
C LYS A 319 -29.52 -23.10 32.77
N ILE A 320 -28.84 -24.20 33.06
CA ILE A 320 -29.44 -25.39 33.66
C ILE A 320 -29.00 -25.50 35.12
N LYS A 321 -29.96 -25.66 36.03
CA LYS A 321 -29.72 -25.96 37.45
C LYS A 321 -30.38 -27.30 37.78
N GLU A 322 -29.58 -28.34 37.96
CA GLU A 322 -30.05 -29.70 38.21
C GLU A 322 -30.59 -29.88 39.64
N ALA A 323 -29.95 -29.24 40.63
CA ALA A 323 -30.38 -29.25 42.03
C ALA A 323 -29.88 -28.00 42.78
N GLU A 324 -30.42 -27.71 43.97
CA GLU A 324 -30.01 -26.54 44.78
C GLU A 324 -28.52 -26.54 45.13
N ASN A 325 -27.97 -27.73 45.41
CA ASN A 325 -26.57 -27.93 45.83
C ASN A 325 -25.59 -28.06 44.66
N ILE A 326 -26.07 -28.02 43.41
CA ILE A 326 -25.24 -28.14 42.22
C ILE A 326 -25.11 -26.75 41.57
N PRO A 327 -23.88 -26.25 41.32
CA PRO A 327 -23.68 -25.01 40.59
C PRO A 327 -24.38 -25.06 39.23
N SER A 328 -25.04 -23.97 38.85
CA SER A 328 -25.67 -23.87 37.54
C SER A 328 -24.62 -23.96 36.43
N LYS A 329 -24.95 -24.65 35.34
CA LYS A 329 -24.11 -24.73 34.14
C LYS A 329 -24.80 -23.99 33.00
N SER A 330 -24.01 -23.31 32.17
CA SER A 330 -24.51 -22.61 30.99
C SER A 330 -24.06 -23.33 29.72
N TYR A 331 -24.97 -23.51 28.78
CA TYR A 331 -24.72 -24.17 27.51
C TYR A 331 -25.13 -23.27 26.36
N ILE A 332 -24.29 -23.19 25.33
CA ILE A 332 -24.65 -22.56 24.06
C ILE A 332 -25.33 -23.63 23.21
N LYS A 333 -26.63 -23.45 22.94
CA LYS A 333 -27.42 -24.32 22.07
C LYS A 333 -27.89 -23.54 20.85
N LYS A 334 -28.18 -24.24 19.75
CA LYS A 334 -28.87 -23.59 18.62
C LYS A 334 -30.23 -23.10 19.09
N LEU A 335 -30.62 -21.89 18.66
CA LEU A 335 -31.92 -21.34 18.97
C LEU A 335 -33.00 -22.28 18.39
N PRO A 336 -34.00 -22.68 19.18
CA PRO A 336 -35.09 -23.52 18.67
C PRO A 336 -35.80 -22.89 17.47
N ASN A 337 -36.18 -23.70 16.49
CA ASN A 337 -36.84 -23.23 15.26
C ASN A 337 -38.11 -22.40 15.53
N HIS A 338 -38.80 -22.67 16.64
CA HIS A 338 -40.00 -21.95 17.03
C HIS A 338 -39.72 -20.52 17.55
N LEU A 339 -38.49 -20.20 17.93
CA LEU A 339 -38.06 -18.84 18.28
C LEU A 339 -37.37 -18.13 17.12
N SER A 340 -36.74 -18.87 16.19
CA SER A 340 -36.05 -18.29 15.04
C SER A 340 -36.99 -17.93 13.89
N ASN A 341 -37.97 -18.79 13.58
CA ASN A 341 -38.80 -18.67 12.37
C ASN A 341 -40.19 -18.09 12.65
N LYS A 342 -40.69 -18.19 13.89
CA LYS A 342 -42.06 -17.78 14.23
C LYS A 342 -42.05 -16.33 14.69
N VAL A 343 -42.24 -15.44 13.72
CA VAL A 343 -42.19 -13.98 13.89
C VAL A 343 -43.17 -13.49 14.97
N THR A 344 -44.29 -14.20 15.20
CA THR A 344 -45.30 -13.85 16.20
C THR A 344 -45.91 -15.08 16.88
N GLU A 345 -46.45 -14.89 18.09
CA GLU A 345 -47.25 -15.91 18.78
C GLU A 345 -48.44 -16.37 17.90
N PHE A 346 -49.00 -15.46 17.10
CA PHE A 346 -50.10 -15.76 16.19
C PHE A 346 -49.77 -16.84 15.16
N VAL A 347 -48.56 -16.82 14.58
CA VAL A 347 -48.07 -17.88 13.68
C VAL A 347 -47.85 -19.19 14.43
N PHE A 348 -47.30 -19.12 15.64
CA PHE A 348 -47.11 -20.31 16.47
C PHE A 348 -48.45 -21.00 16.79
N LEU A 349 -49.47 -20.23 17.16
CA LEU A 349 -50.79 -20.74 17.49
C LEU A 349 -51.46 -21.39 16.27
N PHE A 350 -51.35 -20.78 15.08
CA PHE A 350 -51.82 -21.38 13.83
C PHE A 350 -51.18 -22.77 13.60
N GLU A 351 -49.86 -22.89 13.77
CA GLU A 351 -49.16 -24.16 13.57
C GLU A 351 -49.61 -25.23 14.57
N GLN A 352 -49.86 -24.87 15.84
CA GLN A 352 -50.37 -25.84 16.81
C GLN A 352 -51.76 -26.36 16.41
N ILE A 353 -52.65 -25.48 15.94
CA ILE A 353 -53.98 -25.85 15.43
C ILE A 353 -53.85 -26.73 14.18
N TYR A 354 -52.93 -26.38 13.27
CA TYR A 354 -52.63 -27.16 12.07
C TYR A 354 -52.19 -28.58 12.39
N ARG A 355 -51.29 -28.76 13.36
CA ARG A 355 -50.83 -30.08 13.80
C ARG A 355 -51.99 -30.92 14.33
N VAL A 356 -52.86 -30.34 15.16
CA VAL A 356 -54.06 -31.04 15.68
C VAL A 356 -55.04 -31.43 14.55
N ALA A 357 -55.17 -30.60 13.51
CA ALA A 357 -56.06 -30.86 12.39
C ALA A 357 -55.56 -31.96 11.43
N THR A 358 -54.24 -32.16 11.36
CA THR A 358 -53.56 -32.99 10.35
C THR A 358 -52.96 -34.27 10.93
N GLU A 359 -52.30 -34.20 12.08
CA GLU A 359 -51.66 -35.35 12.75
C GLU A 359 -52.69 -36.21 13.50
N ASP A 360 -52.34 -37.46 13.76
CA ASP A 360 -53.04 -38.31 14.74
C ASP A 360 -52.31 -38.22 16.09
N GLU A 361 -53.05 -38.39 17.19
CA GLU A 361 -52.50 -38.29 18.55
C GLU A 361 -51.60 -39.50 18.87
N ASP A 362 -50.40 -39.21 19.37
CA ASP A 362 -49.41 -40.16 19.87
C ASP A 362 -48.72 -39.65 21.14
N GLU A 363 -47.84 -40.46 21.74
CA GLU A 363 -47.12 -40.09 22.97
C GLU A 363 -46.20 -38.86 22.81
N ASN A 364 -45.69 -38.61 21.59
CA ASN A 364 -44.76 -37.52 21.33
C ASN A 364 -45.48 -36.19 21.11
N ASN A 365 -46.71 -36.21 20.60
CA ASN A 365 -47.49 -35.01 20.31
C ASN A 365 -48.69 -34.79 21.26
N PHE A 366 -48.90 -35.66 22.25
CA PHE A 366 -49.96 -35.52 23.26
C PHE A 366 -50.04 -34.10 23.86
N SER A 367 -48.90 -33.49 24.15
CA SER A 367 -48.84 -32.12 24.70
C SER A 367 -49.46 -31.07 23.77
N VAL A 368 -49.45 -31.28 22.46
CA VAL A 368 -50.05 -30.40 21.44
C VAL A 368 -51.58 -30.50 21.51
N PHE A 369 -52.10 -31.73 21.54
CA PHE A 369 -53.54 -32.01 21.66
C PHE A 369 -54.08 -31.52 23.00
N TYR A 370 -53.36 -31.78 24.10
CA TYR A 370 -53.75 -31.32 25.43
C TYR A 370 -53.86 -29.78 25.53
N ASN A 371 -52.92 -29.06 24.90
CA ASN A 371 -52.90 -27.60 24.91
C ASN A 371 -53.77 -26.95 23.81
N PHE A 372 -54.39 -27.75 22.93
CA PHE A 372 -55.19 -27.27 21.81
C PHE A 372 -56.23 -26.23 22.22
N PRO A 373 -57.06 -26.43 23.27
CA PRO A 373 -58.12 -25.49 23.57
C PRO A 373 -57.61 -24.07 23.86
N ASN A 374 -56.56 -23.97 24.69
CA ASN A 374 -55.99 -22.69 25.06
C ASN A 374 -55.32 -22.01 23.85
N ASN A 375 -54.62 -22.78 23.03
CA ASN A 375 -54.01 -22.26 21.80
C ASN A 375 -55.06 -21.81 20.79
N GLY A 376 -56.12 -22.60 20.63
CA GLY A 376 -57.29 -22.31 19.80
C GLY A 376 -57.98 -21.02 20.23
N ARG A 377 -58.29 -20.88 21.53
CA ARG A 377 -58.90 -19.66 22.08
C ARG A 377 -58.05 -18.43 21.80
N LYS A 378 -56.76 -18.45 22.14
CA LYS A 378 -55.84 -17.32 21.88
C LYS A 378 -55.79 -16.96 20.39
N PHE A 379 -55.74 -17.95 19.51
CA PHE A 379 -55.74 -17.73 18.06
C PHE A 379 -57.02 -17.05 17.60
N ILE A 380 -58.17 -17.57 18.02
CA ILE A 380 -59.49 -17.05 17.66
C ILE A 380 -59.69 -15.63 18.20
N GLU A 381 -59.31 -15.36 19.45
CA GLU A 381 -59.35 -14.03 20.04
C GLU A 381 -58.50 -13.05 19.24
N THR A 382 -57.27 -13.43 18.88
CA THR A 382 -56.37 -12.58 18.07
C THR A 382 -56.94 -12.35 16.67
N LEU A 383 -57.44 -13.40 16.01
CA LEU A 383 -58.04 -13.33 14.68
C LEU A 383 -59.27 -12.43 14.65
N LEU A 384 -60.19 -12.61 15.60
CA LEU A 384 -61.41 -11.81 15.70
C LEU A 384 -61.13 -10.37 16.14
N TYR A 385 -60.10 -10.12 16.95
CA TYR A 385 -59.67 -8.78 17.32
C TYR A 385 -59.25 -7.97 16.08
N PHE A 386 -58.44 -8.55 15.19
CA PHE A 386 -58.03 -7.87 13.96
C PHE A 386 -59.15 -7.82 12.90
N LYS A 387 -60.00 -8.85 12.81
CA LYS A 387 -61.11 -8.88 11.85
C LYS A 387 -62.26 -7.92 12.24
N TYR A 388 -62.52 -7.79 13.54
CA TYR A 388 -63.56 -6.95 14.11
C TYR A 388 -62.96 -6.09 15.24
N PRO A 389 -62.25 -4.99 14.91
CA PRO A 389 -61.56 -4.14 15.89
C PRO A 389 -62.53 -3.25 16.69
N ASP A 390 -63.84 -3.49 16.61
CA ASP A 390 -64.85 -2.70 17.28
C ASP A 390 -65.06 -3.16 18.74
N TYR A 391 -65.29 -2.20 19.64
CA TYR A 391 -65.50 -2.46 21.06
C TYR A 391 -66.98 -2.71 21.42
N LYS A 392 -67.90 -2.59 20.45
CA LYS A 392 -69.36 -2.68 20.68
C LYS A 392 -69.92 -4.08 20.45
N THR A 393 -69.34 -4.83 19.52
CA THR A 393 -69.78 -6.19 19.22
C THR A 393 -69.26 -7.15 20.29
N ASN A 394 -70.18 -7.89 20.93
CA ASN A 394 -69.81 -8.94 21.88
C ASN A 394 -69.07 -10.09 21.18
N ASN A 395 -68.12 -10.74 21.88
CA ASN A 395 -67.34 -11.87 21.38
C ASN A 395 -68.21 -12.99 20.81
N GLY A 396 -69.36 -13.29 21.44
CA GLY A 396 -70.30 -14.29 20.92
C GLY A 396 -70.82 -13.96 19.51
N ASN A 397 -71.12 -12.68 19.25
CA ASN A 397 -71.55 -12.22 17.92
C ASN A 397 -70.39 -12.23 16.92
N LYS A 398 -69.16 -11.87 17.34
CA LYS A 398 -67.97 -11.96 16.49
C LYS A 398 -67.71 -13.40 16.03
N ILE A 399 -67.89 -14.38 16.93
CA ILE A 399 -67.77 -15.82 16.60
C ILE A 399 -68.84 -16.23 15.58
N ILE A 400 -70.11 -15.89 15.82
CA ILE A 400 -71.21 -16.23 14.89
C ILE A 400 -70.97 -15.60 13.51
N ASN A 401 -70.54 -14.34 13.46
CA ASN A 401 -70.29 -13.64 12.21
C ASN A 401 -69.13 -14.26 11.40
N TYR A 402 -68.11 -14.79 12.06
CA TYR A 402 -66.92 -15.34 11.40
C TYR A 402 -67.06 -16.83 11.03
N PHE A 403 -67.53 -17.64 11.98
CA PHE A 403 -67.60 -19.10 11.84
C PHE A 403 -68.97 -19.61 11.39
N GLY A 404 -70.00 -18.75 11.39
CA GLY A 404 -71.38 -19.12 11.12
C GLY A 404 -72.10 -19.67 12.36
N SER A 405 -73.43 -19.57 12.37
CA SER A 405 -74.28 -20.02 13.49
C SER A 405 -74.17 -21.52 13.78
N GLU A 406 -73.86 -22.32 12.76
CA GLU A 406 -73.69 -23.78 12.85
C GLU A 406 -72.41 -24.19 13.59
N ASN A 407 -71.31 -23.44 13.41
CA ASN A 407 -70.01 -23.75 14.02
C ASN A 407 -69.78 -22.99 15.34
N ALA A 408 -70.57 -21.95 15.63
CA ALA A 408 -70.43 -21.13 16.83
C ALA A 408 -70.46 -21.93 18.16
N PRO A 409 -71.29 -22.96 18.35
CA PRO A 409 -71.27 -23.76 19.59
C PRO A 409 -69.93 -24.47 19.84
N PHE A 410 -69.30 -25.02 18.78
CA PHE A 410 -68.01 -25.69 18.88
C PHE A 410 -66.89 -24.71 19.29
N ILE A 411 -66.88 -23.53 18.67
CA ILE A 411 -65.92 -22.47 19.00
C ILE A 411 -66.13 -21.93 20.42
N GLN A 412 -67.38 -21.76 20.85
CA GLN A 412 -67.69 -21.33 22.22
C GLN A 412 -67.27 -22.37 23.27
N ARG A 413 -67.35 -23.67 22.93
CA ARG A 413 -66.87 -24.76 23.78
C ARG A 413 -65.35 -24.70 23.98
N ILE A 414 -64.59 -24.41 22.93
CA ILE A 414 -63.14 -24.15 23.01
C ILE A 414 -62.85 -22.95 23.91
N ASN A 415 -63.58 -21.84 23.72
CA ASN A 415 -63.34 -20.60 24.47
C ASN A 415 -63.72 -20.71 25.94
N ASN A 416 -64.87 -21.30 26.27
CA ASN A 416 -65.43 -21.25 27.63
C ASN A 416 -65.22 -22.56 28.40
N GLU A 417 -65.46 -23.72 27.79
CA GLU A 417 -65.43 -25.00 28.52
C GLU A 417 -64.03 -25.61 28.60
N TYR A 418 -63.28 -25.53 27.50
CA TYR A 418 -61.97 -26.18 27.41
C TYR A 418 -60.77 -25.25 27.68
N SER A 419 -60.96 -23.94 27.82
CA SER A 419 -59.84 -23.01 28.07
C SER A 419 -59.83 -22.41 29.48
N HIS A 420 -60.97 -22.34 30.15
CA HIS A 420 -61.08 -21.82 31.52
C HIS A 420 -61.39 -22.94 32.51
N GLY A 421 -60.66 -22.97 33.64
CA GLY A 421 -60.85 -23.96 34.72
C GLY A 421 -61.70 -23.46 35.88
N GLU A 422 -62.08 -22.18 35.86
CA GLU A 422 -62.73 -21.48 36.98
C GLU A 422 -64.21 -21.90 37.14
N ASP A 423 -64.90 -22.21 36.03
CA ASP A 423 -66.33 -22.48 36.04
C ASP A 423 -66.73 -23.95 36.26
N ARG A 424 -65.77 -24.91 36.27
CA ARG A 424 -66.07 -26.35 36.50
C ARG A 424 -64.97 -27.08 37.28
N PHE A 425 -65.15 -27.21 38.59
CA PHE A 425 -64.27 -27.98 39.50
C PHE A 425 -64.10 -29.45 39.10
N ASP A 426 -65.12 -30.08 38.50
CA ASP A 426 -65.07 -31.49 38.05
C ASP A 426 -64.09 -31.72 36.88
N ARG A 427 -63.67 -30.66 36.19
CA ARG A 427 -62.78 -30.73 35.02
C ARG A 427 -61.34 -31.05 35.40
N THR A 428 -60.86 -30.62 36.56
CA THR A 428 -59.52 -30.97 37.05
C THR A 428 -59.45 -32.41 37.57
N ARG A 429 -60.60 -33.10 37.65
CA ARG A 429 -60.74 -34.44 38.20
C ARG A 429 -60.74 -35.55 37.15
N ASN A 430 -61.00 -35.23 35.87
CA ASN A 430 -61.10 -36.19 34.78
C ASN A 430 -60.12 -35.87 33.63
N PRO A 431 -59.53 -36.87 32.95
CA PRO A 431 -58.72 -36.65 31.76
C PRO A 431 -59.51 -35.92 30.67
N ILE A 432 -58.88 -34.96 29.99
CA ILE A 432 -59.48 -34.27 28.85
C ILE A 432 -59.65 -35.27 27.70
N ASN A 433 -60.87 -35.37 27.17
CA ASN A 433 -61.12 -36.15 25.96
C ASN A 433 -60.69 -35.34 24.73
N THR A 434 -59.59 -35.74 24.11
CA THR A 434 -58.97 -35.08 22.95
C THR A 434 -59.55 -35.54 21.61
N SER A 435 -60.41 -36.57 21.59
CA SER A 435 -60.93 -37.18 20.36
C SER A 435 -61.69 -36.21 19.44
N GLU A 436 -62.28 -35.15 19.99
CA GLU A 436 -63.03 -34.14 19.23
C GLU A 436 -62.15 -32.97 18.74
N PHE A 437 -60.92 -32.84 19.25
CA PHE A 437 -60.07 -31.67 18.95
C PHE A 437 -59.61 -31.61 17.50
N LYS A 438 -59.41 -32.76 16.86
CA LYS A 438 -59.10 -32.83 15.42
C LYS A 438 -60.24 -32.28 14.57
N HIS A 439 -61.50 -32.54 14.95
CA HIS A 439 -62.67 -31.98 14.29
C HIS A 439 -62.75 -30.46 14.49
N ASP A 440 -62.63 -30.02 15.75
CA ASP A 440 -62.69 -28.61 16.13
C ASP A 440 -61.56 -27.78 15.46
N ALA A 441 -60.35 -28.32 15.36
CA ALA A 441 -59.23 -27.69 14.66
C ALA A 441 -59.49 -27.53 13.15
N ARG A 442 -60.11 -28.54 12.51
CA ARG A 442 -60.49 -28.48 11.10
C ARG A 442 -61.56 -27.43 10.83
N ILE A 443 -62.50 -27.22 11.75
CA ILE A 443 -63.47 -26.11 11.66
C ILE A 443 -62.75 -24.76 11.66
N ILE A 444 -61.80 -24.56 12.58
CA ILE A 444 -61.04 -23.30 12.65
C ILE A 444 -60.29 -23.03 11.35
N LEU A 445 -59.55 -24.02 10.85
CA LEU A 445 -58.79 -23.88 9.61
C LEU A 445 -59.67 -23.73 8.38
N GLY A 446 -60.78 -24.46 8.31
CA GLY A 446 -61.75 -24.34 7.21
C GLY A 446 -62.39 -22.95 7.16
N ALA A 447 -62.80 -22.41 8.30
CA ALA A 447 -63.36 -21.06 8.36
C ALA A 447 -62.31 -20.01 7.98
N LEU A 448 -61.05 -20.16 8.41
CA LEU A 448 -59.97 -19.25 8.02
C LEU A 448 -59.71 -19.30 6.51
N TYR A 449 -59.62 -20.50 5.93
CA TYR A 449 -59.39 -20.70 4.51
C TYR A 449 -60.51 -20.11 3.64
N GLN A 450 -61.77 -20.29 4.04
CA GLN A 450 -62.93 -19.76 3.33
C GLN A 450 -63.04 -18.24 3.42
N ASN A 451 -62.79 -17.67 4.61
CA ASN A 451 -62.92 -16.23 4.84
C ASN A 451 -61.71 -15.41 4.34
N ASP A 452 -60.50 -16.00 4.33
CA ASP A 452 -59.26 -15.34 3.94
C ASP A 452 -58.18 -16.34 3.44
N PRO A 453 -58.29 -16.80 2.18
CA PRO A 453 -57.34 -17.76 1.61
C PRO A 453 -55.93 -17.19 1.45
N GLU A 454 -55.78 -15.87 1.28
CA GLU A 454 -54.47 -15.22 1.17
C GLU A 454 -53.73 -15.22 2.51
N GLN A 455 -54.44 -14.91 3.61
CA GLN A 455 -53.88 -15.02 4.95
C GLN A 455 -53.54 -16.47 5.29
N PHE A 456 -54.41 -17.43 4.95
CA PHE A 456 -54.13 -18.86 5.16
C PHE A 456 -52.86 -19.30 4.43
N LYS A 457 -52.71 -18.96 3.15
CA LYS A 457 -51.50 -19.26 2.36
C LYS A 457 -50.25 -18.62 2.97
N SER A 458 -50.37 -17.40 3.49
CA SER A 458 -49.26 -16.71 4.16
C SER A 458 -48.81 -17.44 5.44
N PHE A 459 -49.74 -18.01 6.22
CA PHE A 459 -49.40 -18.86 7.35
C PHE A 459 -48.67 -20.14 6.93
N LEU A 460 -49.14 -20.82 5.89
CA LEU A 460 -48.48 -22.02 5.35
C LEU A 460 -47.04 -21.72 4.93
N ASN A 461 -46.83 -20.61 4.21
CA ASN A 461 -45.51 -20.18 3.76
C ASN A 461 -44.56 -19.84 4.93
N ASN A 462 -45.07 -19.29 6.03
CA ASN A 462 -44.25 -18.94 7.20
C ASN A 462 -43.66 -20.19 7.88
N SER A 463 -44.46 -21.25 7.98
CA SER A 463 -44.05 -22.51 8.62
C SER A 463 -43.61 -23.61 7.62
N ASN A 464 -43.51 -23.31 6.32
CA ASN A 464 -43.26 -24.28 5.24
C ASN A 464 -44.21 -25.50 5.28
N LEU A 465 -45.50 -25.26 5.52
CA LEU A 465 -46.53 -26.29 5.59
C LEU A 465 -47.24 -26.45 4.24
N THR A 466 -47.79 -27.64 3.99
CA THR A 466 -48.59 -27.92 2.79
C THR A 466 -50.07 -27.56 3.00
N LEU A 467 -50.83 -27.46 1.92
CA LEU A 467 -52.29 -27.34 2.04
C LEU A 467 -52.84 -28.67 2.59
N PRO A 468 -53.67 -28.65 3.65
CA PRO A 468 -54.27 -29.88 4.17
C PRO A 468 -55.28 -30.49 3.19
N ASP A 469 -55.22 -31.81 3.02
CA ASP A 469 -56.09 -32.58 2.13
C ASP A 469 -57.59 -32.33 2.40
N PHE A 470 -57.98 -32.11 3.66
CA PHE A 470 -59.39 -31.86 4.03
C PHE A 470 -59.94 -30.51 3.54
N LEU A 471 -59.09 -29.65 2.98
CA LEU A 471 -59.45 -28.36 2.38
C LEU A 471 -59.42 -28.38 0.84
N GLU A 472 -58.83 -29.40 0.21
CA GLU A 472 -58.76 -29.49 -1.27
C GLU A 472 -60.12 -29.82 -1.91
N ASP A 473 -61.06 -30.40 -1.13
CA ASP A 473 -62.37 -30.86 -1.59
C ASP A 473 -63.55 -29.92 -1.21
N ARG A 474 -63.31 -28.66 -0.83
CA ARG A 474 -64.36 -27.75 -0.32
C ARG A 474 -64.60 -26.48 -1.13
#